data_AF-A0A099I483-F1
#
_entry.id   AF-A0A099I483-F1
#
_cell.length_a   1.000
_cell.length_b   1.000
_cell.length_c   1.000
_cell.angle_alpha   90.00
_cell.angle_beta   90.00
_cell.angle_gamma   90.00
#
_symmetry.space_group_name_H-M   'P 1'
#
loop_
_entity.id
_entity.type
_entity.pdbx_description
1 polymer ?
#
loop_
_entity_poly.entity_id
_entity_poly.type
_entity_poly.pdbx_seq_one_letter_code
_entity_poly.pdbx_strand_id
1 'polypeptide(L)' 'MKHIPIGIESFKELIDGEYYYVDKTLFIKDVCKEKVALYTRPRRFHRNSVETFSIRQEAR' A
#
# COMPACT_ATOMS: atom_id res chain seq x y z
N MET A 1 5.66 -18.08 5.41
CA MET A 1 5.88 -16.62 5.35
C MET A 1 4.64 -16.01 4.73
N LYS A 2 4.00 -15.01 5.34
CA LYS A 2 2.77 -14.42 4.76
C LYS A 2 3.11 -13.65 3.47
N HIS A 3 2.19 -13.63 2.52
CA HIS A 3 2.39 -12.91 1.26
C HIS A 3 1.97 -11.44 1.41
N ILE A 4 2.57 -10.56 0.59
CA ILE A 4 2.12 -9.18 0.47
C ILE A 4 0.85 -9.18 -0.37
N PRO A 5 -0.25 -8.55 0.09
CA PRO A 5 -1.50 -8.51 -0.65
C PRO A 5 -1.40 -7.51 -1.80
N ILE A 6 -0.95 -7.98 -2.95
CA ILE A 6 -0.90 -7.18 -4.18
C ILE A 6 -2.23 -7.35 -4.92
N GLY A 7 -2.96 -6.25 -5.10
CA GLY A 7 -4.23 -6.24 -5.84
C GLY A 7 -5.45 -6.73 -5.05
N ILE A 8 -5.32 -6.93 -3.73
CA ILE A 8 -6.44 -7.28 -2.84
C ILE A 8 -6.85 -6.03 -2.08
N GLU A 9 -8.10 -5.61 -2.27
CA GLU A 9 -8.69 -4.44 -1.60
C GLU A 9 -9.66 -4.84 -0.48
N SER A 10 -10.17 -6.08 -0.51
CA SER A 10 -11.13 -6.60 0.46
C SER A 10 -10.46 -7.07 1.74
N PHE A 11 -10.93 -6.59 2.89
CA PHE A 11 -10.48 -7.04 4.21
C PHE A 11 -10.75 -8.51 4.48
N LYS A 12 -11.85 -9.04 3.95
CA LYS A 12 -12.21 -10.43 4.16
C LYS A 12 -11.20 -11.36 3.48
N GLU A 13 -10.85 -11.03 2.23
CA GLU A 13 -9.85 -11.78 1.44
C GLU A 13 -8.46 -11.70 2.07
N LEU A 14 -8.11 -10.58 2.70
CA LEU A 14 -6.86 -10.44 3.46
C LEU A 14 -6.76 -11.42 4.62
N ILE A 15 -7.84 -11.59 5.37
CA ILE A 15 -7.90 -12.47 6.54
C ILE A 15 -7.94 -13.93 6.08
N ASP A 16 -8.84 -14.25 5.16
CA ASP A 16 -9.06 -15.62 4.65
C ASP A 16 -7.80 -16.16 3.93
N GLY A 17 -7.04 -15.29 3.26
CA GLY A 17 -5.80 -15.64 2.58
C GLY A 17 -4.52 -15.50 3.41
N GLU A 18 -4.63 -15.25 4.72
CA GLU A 18 -3.50 -15.07 5.65
C GLU A 18 -2.41 -14.08 5.17
N TYR A 19 -2.82 -12.98 4.56
CA TYR A 19 -1.90 -11.95 4.06
C TYR A 19 -1.36 -11.05 5.17
N TYR A 20 -0.29 -10.29 4.85
CA TYR A 20 0.17 -9.21 5.72
C TYR A 20 -0.77 -8.01 5.67
N TYR A 21 -1.29 -7.62 6.82
CA TYR A 21 -2.02 -6.37 7.02
C TYR A 21 -1.13 -5.36 7.75
N VAL A 22 -1.03 -4.13 7.21
CA VAL A 22 -0.25 -3.04 7.82
C VAL A 22 -1.21 -1.98 8.37
N ASP A 23 -1.41 -2.02 9.69
CA ASP A 23 -2.14 -0.98 10.41
C ASP A 23 -1.28 0.28 10.53
N LYS A 24 -1.84 1.41 10.07
CA LYS A 24 -1.20 2.73 10.12
C LYS A 24 -1.88 3.67 11.11
N THR A 25 -2.86 3.19 11.89
CA THR A 25 -3.70 4.03 12.75
C THR A 25 -2.88 4.75 13.82
N LEU A 26 -1.91 4.07 14.45
CA LEU A 26 -1.01 4.68 15.44
C LEU A 26 -0.13 5.77 14.83
N PHE A 27 0.44 5.51 13.65
CA PHE A 27 1.23 6.49 12.93
C PHE A 27 0.39 7.74 12.61
N ILE A 28 -0.82 7.57 12.07
CA ILE A 28 -1.73 8.68 11.77
C ILE A 28 -2.05 9.47 13.04
N LYS A 29 -2.31 8.80 14.16
CA LYS A 29 -2.58 9.45 15.45
C LYS A 29 -1.43 10.35 15.90
N ASP A 30 -0.20 9.92 15.66
CA ASP A 30 0.98 10.71 16.01
C ASP A 30 1.18 11.88 15.04
N VAL A 31 0.98 11.68 13.73
CA VAL A 31 0.97 12.77 12.73
C VAL A 31 -0.06 13.84 13.08
N CYS A 32 -1.27 13.45 13.50
CA CYS A 32 -2.33 14.39 13.87
C CYS A 32 -2.00 15.26 15.11
N LYS A 33 -1.02 14.88 15.94
CA LYS A 33 -0.59 15.69 17.08
C LYS A 33 0.45 16.75 16.69
N GLU A 34 1.10 16.59 15.54
CA GLU A 34 2.11 17.53 15.06
C GLU A 34 1.44 18.81 14.53
N LYS A 35 1.99 19.99 14.87
CA LYS A 35 1.47 21.27 14.35
C LYS A 35 1.76 21.46 12.86
N VAL A 36 2.89 20.93 12.40
CA VAL A 36 3.34 20.96 11.00
C VAL A 36 4.09 19.66 10.75
N ALA A 37 3.65 18.91 9.74
CA ALA A 37 4.28 17.65 9.34
C ALA A 37 4.93 17.81 7.95
N LEU A 38 6.26 17.69 7.88
CA LEU A 38 7.04 17.78 6.63
C LEU A 38 7.58 16.39 6.26
N TYR A 39 6.84 15.67 5.42
CA TYR A 39 7.31 14.39 4.87
C TYR A 39 7.92 14.59 3.49
N THR A 40 9.12 14.05 3.28
CA THR A 40 9.74 14.06 1.95
C THR A 40 8.91 13.18 1.02
N ARG A 41 8.33 13.78 -0.01
CA ARG A 41 7.61 13.04 -1.05
C ARG A 41 8.59 12.11 -1.79
N PRO A 42 8.39 10.78 -1.78
CA PRO A 42 9.25 9.89 -2.58
C PRO A 42 9.12 10.23 -4.07
N ARG A 43 10.25 10.45 -4.76
CA ARG A 43 10.30 10.90 -6.16
C ARG A 43 9.56 9.97 -7.14
N ARG A 44 9.35 8.70 -6.78
CA ARG A 44 8.74 7.67 -7.65
C ARG A 44 7.48 7.05 -7.04
N PHE A 45 6.57 7.88 -6.53
CA PHE A 45 5.30 7.38 -6.00
C PHE A 45 4.22 7.12 -7.07
N HIS A 46 4.46 7.44 -8.35
CA HIS A 46 3.43 7.35 -9.42
C HIS A 46 3.51 6.11 -10.32
N ARG A 47 4.29 5.09 -9.96
CA ARG A 47 4.19 3.80 -10.63
C ARG A 47 4.67 2.71 -9.69
N ASN A 48 3.71 2.05 -9.06
CA ASN A 48 4.00 0.76 -8.47
C ASN A 48 4.40 -0.18 -9.63
N SER A 49 5.41 -1.02 -9.41
CA SER A 49 5.86 -2.03 -10.39
C SER A 49 4.68 -2.87 -10.90
N VAL A 50 3.68 -3.09 -10.04
CA VAL A 50 2.41 -3.77 -10.32
C VAL A 50 1.63 -3.13 -11.47
N GLU A 51 1.48 -1.80 -11.51
CA GLU A 51 0.75 -1.13 -12.59
C GLU A 51 1.49 -1.20 -13.94
N THR A 52 2.82 -1.35 -13.91
CA THR A 52 3.60 -1.52 -15.15
C THR A 52 3.43 -2.92 -15.75
N PHE A 53 3.17 -3.94 -14.92
CA PHE A 53 2.92 -5.30 -15.39
C PHE A 53 1.54 -5.45 -16.04
N SER A 54 0.50 -4.82 -15.49
CA SER A 54 -0.85 -4.86 -16.08
C SER A 54 -0.91 -4.17 -17.45
N ILE A 55 -0.28 -2.99 -17.58
CA ILE A 55 -0.24 -2.25 -18.86
C ILE A 55 0.55 -3.01 -19.95
N ARG A 56 1.51 -3.86 -19.59
CA ARG A 56 2.26 -4.67 -20.56
C ARG A 56 1.51 -5.90 -21.07
N GLN A 57 0.52 -6.40 -20.33
CA GLN A 57 -0.27 -7.56 -20.75
C GLN A 57 -1.39 -7.16 -21.72
N GLU A 58 -1.93 -5.93 -21.63
CA GLU A 58 -2.94 -5.42 -22.57
C GLU A 58 -2.35 -4.95 -23.91
N ALA A 59 -1.04 -4.70 -23.99
CA ALA A 59 -0.36 -4.26 -25.20
C ALA A 59 0.24 -5.43 -26.02
N ARG A 60 -0.21 -6.66 -25.79
CA ARG A 60 0.24 -7.88 -26.47
C ARG A 60 -0.97 -8.66 -27.00
#